data_AF-Q0IEU0-F1
#
_entry.id   AF-Q0IEU0-F1
#
_cell.length_a   1.000
_cell.length_b   1.000
_cell.length_c   1.000
_cell.angle_alpha   90.00
_cell.angle_beta   90.00
_cell.angle_gamma   90.00
#
_symmetry.space_group_name_H-M   'P 1'
#
loop_
_entity.id
_entity.type
_entity.pdbx_description
1 polymer ?
#
loop_
_entity_poly.entity_id
_entity_poly.type
_entity_poly.pdbx_seq_one_letter_code
_entity_poly.pdbx_strand_id
1 'polypeptide(L)'
;MVIKVYISGMSGSKEVKKRQQRVTMILDSKHIPYTIIDITEPGQEAEKDFMQKNAEHNGATISDQNPRHPLPPQMFNDAEYCGDYDDFDLANEVDNLEVFLKMEAPKPATESTSEDDVSGKLVDTDDPMLAEQEQEE
;
A
#
# COMPACT_ATOMS: atom_id res chain seq x y z
N MET A 1 15.03 7.09 -9.48
CA MET A 1 13.75 6.63 -8.94
C MET A 1 13.01 5.90 -10.04
N VAL A 2 13.24 4.60 -10.11
CA VAL A 2 12.51 3.68 -10.98
C VAL A 2 11.92 2.59 -10.10
N ILE A 3 10.60 2.48 -10.08
CA ILE A 3 9.92 1.41 -9.35
C ILE A 3 10.07 0.13 -10.15
N LYS A 4 10.62 -0.90 -9.51
CA LYS A 4 10.82 -2.23 -10.07
C LYS A 4 9.92 -3.20 -9.34
N VAL A 5 9.05 -3.86 -10.09
CA VAL A 5 8.15 -4.89 -9.57
C VAL A 5 8.63 -6.23 -10.09
N TYR A 6 9.14 -7.06 -9.18
CA TYR A 6 9.57 -8.41 -9.53
C TYR A 6 8.36 -9.33 -9.56
N ILE A 7 8.20 -10.01 -10.70
CA ILE A 7 7.11 -10.95 -10.95
C ILE A 7 7.67 -12.29 -11.42
N SER A 8 6.81 -13.30 -11.46
CA SER A 8 7.05 -14.65 -11.93
C SER A 8 5.89 -15.05 -12.84
N GLY A 9 6.10 -14.91 -14.15
CA GLY A 9 5.13 -15.32 -15.16
C GLY A 9 4.82 -16.81 -15.11
N MET A 10 5.82 -17.63 -14.77
CA MET A 10 5.69 -19.08 -14.62
C MET A 10 5.37 -19.56 -13.19
N SER A 11 4.83 -18.70 -12.31
CA SER A 11 4.46 -19.12 -10.96
C SER A 11 3.40 -20.24 -10.95
N GLY A 12 3.63 -21.29 -10.17
CA GLY A 12 2.66 -22.37 -9.96
C GLY A 12 1.53 -22.00 -8.99
N SER A 13 1.70 -20.94 -8.20
CA SER A 13 0.71 -20.48 -7.21
C SER A 13 -0.28 -19.50 -7.84
N LYS A 14 -1.57 -19.87 -7.85
CA LYS A 14 -2.65 -18.99 -8.32
C LYS A 14 -2.74 -17.71 -7.49
N GLU A 15 -2.45 -17.80 -6.20
CA GLU A 15 -2.49 -16.68 -5.28
C GLU A 15 -1.40 -15.65 -5.62
N VAL A 16 -0.18 -16.12 -5.83
CA VAL A 16 0.94 -15.29 -6.28
C VAL A 16 0.58 -14.57 -7.59
N LYS A 17 -0.03 -15.25 -8.57
CA LYS A 17 -0.49 -14.62 -9.81
C LYS A 17 -1.52 -13.51 -9.58
N LYS A 18 -2.51 -13.75 -8.72
CA LYS A 18 -3.53 -12.74 -8.39
C LYS A 18 -2.92 -11.51 -7.72
N ARG A 19 -2.02 -11.73 -6.74
CA ARG A 19 -1.32 -10.67 -6.03
C ARG A 19 -0.49 -9.80 -6.98
N GLN A 20 0.30 -10.42 -7.86
CA GLN A 20 1.07 -9.71 -8.89
C GLN A 20 0.18 -8.87 -9.80
N GLN A 21 -0.91 -9.45 -10.31
CA GLN A 21 -1.85 -8.75 -11.18
C GLN A 21 -2.53 -7.57 -10.46
N ARG A 22 -2.84 -7.73 -9.16
CA ARG A 22 -3.42 -6.67 -8.34
C ARG A 22 -2.44 -5.52 -8.14
N VAL A 23 -1.17 -5.80 -7.86
CA VAL A 23 -0.13 -4.76 -7.75
C VAL A 23 -0.03 -3.95 -9.05
N THR A 24 0.05 -4.61 -10.21
CA THR A 24 0.12 -3.90 -11.50
C THR A 24 -1.14 -3.06 -11.76
N MET A 25 -2.33 -3.60 -11.47
CA MET A 25 -3.59 -2.86 -11.63
C MET A 25 -3.65 -1.59 -10.76
N ILE A 26 -3.16 -1.67 -9.53
CA ILE A 26 -3.15 -0.53 -8.61
C ILE A 26 -2.14 0.54 -9.08
N LEU A 27 -0.93 0.12 -9.46
CA LEU A 27 0.09 1.04 -9.98
C LEU A 27 -0.37 1.76 -11.25
N ASP A 28 -1.02 1.04 -12.16
CA ASP A 28 -1.62 1.62 -13.37
C ASP A 28 -2.72 2.64 -13.01
N SER A 29 -3.57 2.31 -12.04
CA SER A 29 -4.67 3.19 -11.59
C SER A 29 -4.16 4.47 -10.92
N LYS A 30 -3.02 4.40 -10.22
CA LYS A 30 -2.35 5.54 -9.59
C LYS A 30 -1.43 6.30 -10.57
N HIS A 31 -1.33 5.87 -11.83
CA HIS A 31 -0.45 6.43 -12.85
C HIS A 31 1.03 6.49 -12.45
N ILE A 32 1.48 5.53 -11.63
CA ILE A 32 2.87 5.46 -11.18
C ILE A 32 3.67 4.71 -12.24
N PRO A 33 4.79 5.25 -12.75
CA PRO A 33 5.63 4.54 -13.70
C PRO A 33 6.43 3.43 -12.99
N TYR A 34 6.29 2.20 -13.45
CA TYR A 34 7.03 1.04 -12.93
C TYR A 34 7.58 0.16 -14.05
N THR A 35 8.59 -0.64 -13.71
CA THR A 35 9.21 -1.63 -14.58
C THR A 35 8.90 -3.02 -14.03
N ILE A 36 8.36 -3.87 -14.89
CA ILE A 36 8.12 -5.27 -14.57
C ILE A 36 9.39 -6.07 -14.85
N ILE A 37 9.83 -6.84 -13.87
CA ILE A 37 11.00 -7.72 -13.98
C ILE A 37 10.52 -9.15 -13.75
N ASP A 38 10.39 -9.93 -14.82
CA ASP A 38 10.04 -11.34 -14.69
C ASP A 38 11.28 -12.17 -14.37
N ILE A 39 11.34 -12.70 -13.14
CA ILE A 39 12.45 -13.54 -12.66
C ILE A 39 12.40 -14.96 -13.20
N THR A 40 11.36 -15.32 -13.95
CA THR A 40 11.22 -16.63 -14.58
C THR A 40 11.66 -16.64 -16.04
N GLU A 41 11.88 -15.47 -16.65
CA GLU A 41 12.38 -15.40 -18.02
C GLU A 41 13.85 -15.87 -18.12
N PRO A 42 14.21 -16.53 -19.23
CA PRO A 42 15.58 -16.97 -19.45
C PRO A 42 16.53 -15.77 -19.54
N GLY A 43 17.55 -15.73 -18.68
CA GLY A 43 18.52 -14.63 -18.60
C GLY A 43 18.32 -13.69 -17.40
N GLN A 44 17.23 -13.84 -16.63
CA GLN A 44 16.91 -13.00 -15.46
C GLN A 44 17.29 -13.65 -14.12
N GLU A 45 18.28 -14.54 -14.14
CA GLU A 45 18.77 -15.26 -12.97
C GLU A 45 19.43 -14.31 -11.95
N ALA A 46 20.09 -13.26 -12.43
CA ALA A 46 20.71 -12.25 -11.57
C ALA A 46 19.65 -11.44 -10.81
N GLU A 47 18.54 -11.11 -11.46
CA GLU A 47 17.40 -10.38 -10.93
C GLU A 47 16.66 -11.23 -9.89
N LYS A 48 16.51 -12.53 -10.17
CA LYS A 48 15.99 -13.51 -9.20
C LYS A 48 16.85 -13.53 -7.94
N ASP A 49 18.16 -13.66 -8.10
CA ASP A 49 19.09 -13.71 -6.98
C ASP A 49 19.14 -12.38 -6.23
N PHE A 50 19.04 -11.26 -6.94
CA PHE A 50 18.95 -9.93 -6.35
C PHE A 50 17.70 -9.81 -5.47
N MET A 51 16.53 -10.16 -6.00
CA MET A 51 15.27 -10.16 -5.24
C MET A 51 15.39 -11.04 -3.99
N GLN A 52 15.92 -12.26 -4.13
CA GLN A 52 16.04 -13.20 -3.01
C GLN A 52 17.04 -12.77 -1.93
N LYS A 53 18.07 -12.00 -2.27
CA LYS A 53 19.09 -11.51 -1.32
C LYS A 53 18.71 -10.19 -0.65
N ASN A 54 17.96 -9.33 -1.34
CA ASN A 54 17.66 -7.98 -0.86
C ASN A 54 16.23 -7.84 -0.31
N ALA A 55 15.34 -8.80 -0.54
CA ALA A 55 14.02 -8.77 0.08
C ALA A 55 14.12 -9.05 1.59
N GLU A 56 13.53 -8.16 2.39
CA GLU A 56 13.47 -8.32 3.85
C GLU A 56 12.25 -9.17 4.27
N HIS A 57 11.19 -9.20 3.46
CA HIS A 57 10.03 -10.06 3.67
C HIS A 57 9.95 -11.17 2.62
N ASN A 58 9.57 -12.36 3.09
CA ASN A 58 9.48 -13.52 2.22
C ASN A 58 8.12 -13.62 1.47
N GLY A 59 7.15 -12.74 1.75
CA GLY A 59 5.83 -12.76 1.11
C GLY A 59 5.02 -13.99 1.49
N ALA A 60 4.46 -14.02 2.70
CA ALA A 60 3.64 -15.14 3.17
C ALA A 60 2.33 -15.22 2.37
N THR A 61 1.93 -16.44 2.01
CA THR A 61 0.63 -16.70 1.37
C THR A 61 -0.20 -17.63 2.25
N ILE A 62 -1.50 -17.72 1.98
CA ILE A 62 -2.40 -18.67 2.68
C ILE A 62 -1.88 -20.12 2.53
N SER A 63 -1.27 -20.44 1.39
CA SER A 63 -0.76 -21.78 1.10
C SER A 63 0.65 -22.05 1.63
N ASP A 64 1.44 -20.99 1.81
CA ASP A 64 2.80 -21.06 2.33
C ASP A 64 3.03 -19.87 3.27
N GLN A 65 2.81 -20.12 4.56
CA GLN A 65 2.90 -19.09 5.60
C GLN A 65 4.33 -18.71 5.94
N ASN A 66 5.31 -19.57 5.64
CA ASN A 66 6.72 -19.29 5.91
C ASN A 66 7.58 -19.75 4.73
N PRO A 67 7.48 -19.05 3.58
CA PRO A 67 8.18 -19.45 2.38
C PRO A 67 9.68 -19.36 2.60
N ARG A 68 10.40 -20.35 2.06
CA ARG A 68 11.86 -20.47 2.21
C ARG A 68 12.63 -19.40 1.45
N HIS A 69 12.00 -18.82 0.44
CA HIS A 69 12.53 -17.74 -0.38
C HIS A 69 11.42 -16.70 -0.60
N PRO A 70 11.79 -15.43 -0.80
CA PRO A 70 10.84 -14.38 -1.14
C PRO A 70 9.97 -14.73 -2.35
N LEU A 71 8.66 -14.73 -2.13
CA LEU A 71 7.65 -14.95 -3.16
C LEU A 71 7.29 -13.62 -3.83
N PRO A 72 7.20 -13.58 -5.17
CA PRO A 72 6.64 -12.43 -5.88
C PRO A 72 5.15 -12.19 -5.53
N PRO A 73 4.64 -10.95 -5.64
CA PRO A 73 5.32 -9.74 -6.09
C PRO A 73 6.24 -9.15 -4.99
N GLN A 74 7.37 -8.58 -5.42
CA GLN A 74 8.30 -7.86 -4.55
C GLN A 74 8.62 -6.51 -5.17
N MET A 75 8.54 -5.44 -4.37
CA MET A 75 8.66 -4.07 -4.86
C MET A 75 9.97 -3.45 -4.40
N PHE A 76 10.67 -2.84 -5.34
CA PHE A 76 11.92 -2.13 -5.11
C PHE A 76 11.88 -0.77 -5.76
N ASN A 77 12.53 0.21 -5.15
CA ASN A 77 12.84 1.49 -5.77
C ASN A 77 14.33 1.51 -6.11
N ASP A 78 14.65 1.41 -7.40
CA ASP A 78 16.00 1.25 -7.93
C ASP A 78 16.73 -0.01 -7.40
N ALA A 79 17.35 0.08 -6.22
CA ALA A 79 18.02 -1.03 -5.53
C ALA A 79 17.55 -1.19 -4.07
N GLU A 80 16.69 -0.30 -3.60
CA GLU A 80 16.19 -0.28 -2.24
C GLU A 80 14.88 -1.07 -2.14
N TYR A 81 14.80 -1.97 -1.15
CA TYR A 81 13.60 -2.74 -0.89
C TYR A 81 12.48 -1.85 -0.36
N CYS A 82 11.29 -1.93 -0.96
CA CYS A 82 10.10 -1.20 -0.52
C CYS A 82 9.22 -2.09 0.37
N GLY A 83 8.94 -3.32 -0.09
CA GLY A 83 8.10 -4.27 0.63
C GLY A 83 7.51 -5.35 -0.28
N ASP A 84 6.71 -6.22 0.32
CA ASP A 84 6.00 -7.30 -0.37
C ASP A 84 4.55 -6.89 -0.71
N TYR A 85 3.74 -7.87 -1.13
CA TYR A 85 2.32 -7.64 -1.43
C TYR A 85 1.53 -7.09 -0.24
N ASP A 86 1.71 -7.63 0.96
CA ASP A 86 0.87 -7.30 2.11
C ASP A 86 1.18 -5.86 2.57
N ASP A 87 2.47 -5.49 2.57
CA ASP A 87 2.90 -4.11 2.86
C ASP A 87 2.32 -3.10 1.84
N PHE A 88 2.27 -3.49 0.56
CA PHE A 88 1.73 -2.65 -0.50
C PHE A 88 0.20 -2.51 -0.47
N ASP A 89 -0.52 -3.59 -0.19
CA ASP A 89 -1.99 -3.54 -0.07
C ASP A 89 -2.37 -2.64 1.12
N LEU A 90 -1.65 -2.74 2.23
CA LEU A 90 -1.82 -1.84 3.37
C LEU A 90 -1.52 -0.38 3.00
N ALA A 91 -0.40 -0.10 2.34
CA ALA A 91 -0.05 1.24 1.89
C ALA A 91 -1.09 1.84 0.92
N ASN A 92 -1.69 0.99 0.08
CA ASN A 92 -2.80 1.39 -0.79
C ASN A 92 -4.08 1.71 -0.01
N GLU A 93 -4.41 0.94 1.04
CA GLU A 93 -5.57 1.21 1.89
C GLU A 93 -5.47 2.54 2.64
N VAL A 94 -4.26 2.92 3.08
CA VAL A 94 -4.02 4.19 3.79
C VAL A 94 -3.57 5.34 2.89
N ASP A 95 -3.68 5.18 1.57
CA ASP A 95 -3.28 6.13 0.54
C ASP A 95 -1.83 6.67 0.67
N ASN A 96 -0.91 5.82 1.13
CA ASN A 96 0.51 6.15 1.32
C ASN A 96 1.44 5.36 0.38
N LEU A 97 0.96 4.99 -0.80
CA LEU A 97 1.75 4.26 -1.80
C LEU A 97 3.04 4.98 -2.19
N GLU A 98 3.01 6.30 -2.33
CA GLU A 98 4.21 7.08 -2.71
C GLU A 98 5.31 7.03 -1.63
N VAL A 99 4.92 7.00 -0.36
CA VAL A 99 5.84 6.86 0.77
C VAL A 99 6.36 5.42 0.86
N PHE A 100 5.49 4.42 0.67
CA PHE A 100 5.86 3.01 0.62
C PHE A 100 6.87 2.73 -0.50
N LEU A 101 6.64 3.30 -1.68
CA LEU A 101 7.54 3.21 -2.82
C LEU A 101 8.78 4.10 -2.70
N LYS A 102 8.95 4.82 -1.58
CA LYS A 102 10.09 5.72 -1.30
C LYS A 102 10.26 6.80 -2.39
N MET A 103 9.15 7.25 -2.99
CA MET A 103 9.14 8.26 -4.04
C MET A 103 9.06 9.67 -3.47
N GLU A 104 8.26 9.88 -2.43
CA GLU A 104 8.24 11.13 -1.68
C GLU A 104 8.97 10.98 -0.35
N ALA A 105 9.66 12.04 0.09
CA ALA A 105 10.12 12.11 1.47
C ALA A 105 8.88 12.09 2.39
N PRO A 106 8.88 11.35 3.52
CA PRO A 106 7.74 11.30 4.42
C PRO A 106 7.39 12.73 4.84
N LYS A 107 6.28 13.27 4.32
CA LYS A 107 5.77 14.57 4.76
C LYS A 107 5.47 14.42 6.26
N PRO A 108 5.97 15.32 7.13
CA PRO A 108 5.57 15.30 8.53
C PRO A 108 4.05 15.42 8.57
N ALA A 109 3.40 14.46 9.24
CA ALA A 109 1.96 14.29 9.30
C ALA A 109 1.23 15.64 9.36
N THR A 110 0.61 16.03 8.25
CA THR A 110 -0.35 17.13 8.22
C THR A 110 -1.56 16.61 7.43
N GLU A 111 -2.56 16.21 8.21
CA GLU A 111 -3.99 16.08 7.91
C GLU A 111 -4.38 16.42 6.47
N SER A 112 -4.79 15.41 5.71
CA SER A 112 -5.58 15.59 4.47
C SER A 112 -7.02 15.24 4.77
N THR A 113 -7.73 16.22 5.33
CA THR A 113 -9.18 16.35 5.23
C THR A 113 -9.49 16.65 3.77
N SER A 114 -10.18 15.74 3.07
CA SER A 114 -10.83 16.06 1.79
C SER A 114 -12.32 16.28 2.04
N GLU A 115 -12.73 17.50 1.73
CA GLU A 115 -14.03 18.11 1.87
C GLU A 115 -15.09 17.43 0.95
N ASP A 116 -16.26 17.10 1.51
CA ASP A 116 -17.51 17.02 0.75
C ASP A 116 -18.47 18.10 1.27
N ASP A 117 -18.75 19.05 0.38
CA ASP A 117 -19.66 20.19 0.51
C ASP A 117 -21.13 19.73 0.49
N VAL A 118 -21.90 20.09 1.52
CA VAL A 118 -23.30 20.52 1.35
C VAL A 118 -23.58 21.71 2.27
N SER A 119 -23.52 22.88 1.65
CA SER A 119 -24.01 24.15 2.20
C SER A 119 -25.52 24.17 2.40
N GLY A 120 -25.95 24.62 3.59
CA GLY A 120 -27.06 25.55 3.75
C GLY A 120 -28.32 25.05 4.47
N LYS A 121 -28.54 25.48 5.72
CA LYS A 121 -29.40 26.64 6.07
C LYS A 121 -29.72 26.71 7.59
N LEU A 122 -29.17 27.74 8.25
CA LEU A 122 -29.71 28.66 9.30
C LEU A 122 -30.95 28.16 10.09
N VAL A 123 -31.06 28.32 11.42
CA VAL A 123 -31.04 29.59 12.18
C VAL A 123 -30.85 29.35 13.69
N ASP A 124 -30.11 30.26 14.33
CA ASP A 124 -30.09 30.59 15.76
C ASP A 124 -31.48 30.75 16.41
N THR A 125 -31.58 30.31 17.66
CA THR A 125 -32.24 31.07 18.73
C THR A 125 -31.56 30.74 20.07
N ASP A 126 -30.69 31.66 20.50
CA ASP A 126 -30.48 31.99 21.91
C ASP A 126 -31.82 32.30 22.60
N ASP A 127 -32.08 31.72 23.77
CA ASP A 127 -32.67 32.44 24.90
C ASP A 127 -32.33 31.72 26.23
N PRO A 128 -32.16 32.45 27.36
CA PRO A 128 -31.25 32.09 28.44
C PRO A 128 -31.93 31.49 29.68
N MET A 129 -31.07 30.95 30.55
CA MET A 129 -31.17 30.86 32.02
C MET A 129 -32.54 31.01 32.68
N LEU A 130 -32.96 29.96 33.42
CA LEU A 130 -33.58 30.13 34.73
C LEU A 130 -33.22 28.95 35.64
N ALA A 131 -32.50 29.30 36.70
CA ALA A 131 -32.31 28.51 37.91
C ALA A 131 -33.54 28.62 38.80
N GLU A 132 -33.92 27.54 39.49
CA GLU A 132 -34.66 27.44 40.77
C GLU A 132 -34.89 25.93 40.96
N GLN A 133 -34.13 25.20 41.79
CA GLN A 133 -34.16 25.11 43.27
C GLN A 133 -35.56 24.78 43.84
N GLU A 134 -35.70 23.56 44.39
CA GLU A 134 -36.57 23.10 45.50
C GLU A 134 -36.58 21.55 45.44
N GLN A 135 -35.81 20.78 46.22
CA GLN A 135 -35.94 20.42 47.64
C GLN A 135 -37.29 19.78 48.05
N GLU A 136 -37.18 18.52 48.49
CA GLU A 136 -37.99 17.79 49.50
C GLU A 136 -39.51 17.99 49.55
N GLU A 137 -40.26 16.91 49.28
CA GLU A 137 -40.88 16.07 50.34
C GLU A 137 -41.08 14.63 49.83
#